data_AF-A0A7J6QIH8-F1
#
_entry.id   AF-A0A7J6QIH8-F1
#
_cell.length_a   1.000
_cell.length_b   1.000
_cell.length_c   1.000
_cell.angle_alpha   90.00
_cell.angle_beta   90.00
_cell.angle_gamma   90.00
#
_symmetry.space_group_name_H-M   'P 1'
#
loop_
_entity.id
_entity.type
_entity.pdbx_description
1 polymer ?
#
loop_
_entity_poly.entity_id
_entity_poly.type
_entity_poly.pdbx_seq_one_letter_code
_entity_poly.pdbx_strand_id
1 'polypeptide(L)'
;MAFSANVANLNAWYLPDDDEIVQEKPARPYMTDKKVSQKQLADFGVLAAEVKQPHAWDEDANLQEIRRNRGYQAHDSVDCSNLSDDTKVKFFTEHLHVDEEIRLITNGIGYFDIRDPEDKWIRIRIGTGALIILP
;
A
#
# COMPACT_ATOMS: atom_id res chain seq x y z
N MET A 1 14.56 -14.35 -3.44
CA MET A 1 13.65 -13.30 -2.95
C MET A 1 12.23 -13.63 -3.36
N ALA A 2 11.30 -13.73 -2.43
CA ALA A 2 9.90 -13.95 -2.77
C ALA A 2 9.07 -12.76 -2.28
N PHE A 3 8.88 -11.77 -3.15
CA PHE A 3 7.64 -11.02 -3.08
C PHE A 3 6.51 -12.05 -3.18
N SER A 4 5.59 -11.99 -2.21
CA SER A 4 4.57 -13.03 -2.06
C SER A 4 3.38 -12.65 -2.91
N ALA A 5 2.89 -13.60 -3.71
CA ALA A 5 1.61 -13.45 -4.38
C ALA A 5 0.42 -13.58 -3.43
N ASN A 6 0.64 -13.78 -2.13
CA ASN A 6 -0.38 -14.00 -1.10
C ASN A 6 0.05 -13.42 0.26
N VAL A 7 0.08 -12.10 0.40
CA VAL A 7 0.18 -11.41 1.69
C VAL A 7 -1.20 -11.36 2.35
N ALA A 8 -1.38 -12.05 3.48
CA ALA A 8 -2.70 -12.26 4.08
C ALA A 8 -3.48 -10.96 4.40
N ASN A 9 -2.76 -9.92 4.81
CA ASN A 9 -3.35 -8.63 5.20
C ASN A 9 -3.44 -7.62 4.06
N LEU A 10 -3.43 -8.07 2.79
CA LEU A 10 -3.54 -7.24 1.60
C LEU A 10 -4.68 -7.73 0.70
N ASN A 11 -5.68 -6.87 0.47
CA ASN A 11 -6.81 -7.14 -0.41
C ASN A 11 -7.05 -5.94 -1.32
N ALA A 12 -7.45 -6.18 -2.57
CA ALA A 12 -7.72 -5.11 -3.53
C ALA A 12 -9.00 -5.33 -4.34
N TRP A 13 -9.57 -4.24 -4.83
CA TRP A 13 -10.78 -4.23 -5.67
C TRP A 13 -10.87 -2.93 -6.48
N TYR A 14 -11.57 -2.97 -7.60
CA TYR A 14 -11.84 -1.78 -8.40
C TYR A 14 -12.85 -0.87 -7.69
N LEU A 15 -12.63 0.44 -7.76
CA LEU A 15 -13.64 1.44 -7.41
C LEU A 15 -14.57 1.71 -8.62
N PRO A 16 -15.70 2.42 -8.43
CA PRO A 16 -16.54 2.86 -9.55
C PRO A 16 -15.77 3.80 -10.48
N ASP A 17 -16.18 3.85 -11.75
CA ASP A 17 -15.57 4.72 -12.78
C ASP A 17 -15.98 6.21 -12.63
N ASP A 18 -16.27 6.66 -11.41
CA ASP A 18 -16.74 7.99 -11.08
C ASP A 18 -15.78 8.62 -10.05
N ASP A 19 -14.93 9.51 -10.53
CA ASP A 19 -13.90 10.18 -9.73
C ASP A 19 -14.50 11.03 -8.59
N GLU A 20 -15.72 11.58 -8.74
CA GLU A 20 -16.37 12.33 -7.67
C GLU A 20 -16.70 11.40 -6.49
N ILE A 21 -17.17 10.18 -6.78
CA ILE A 21 -17.45 9.18 -5.75
C ILE A 21 -16.18 8.73 -5.03
N VAL A 22 -15.06 8.60 -5.75
CA VAL A 22 -13.76 8.20 -5.19
C VAL A 22 -13.20 9.29 -4.28
N GLN A 23 -13.21 10.54 -4.75
CA GLN A 23 -12.61 11.69 -4.07
C GLN A 23 -13.43 12.20 -2.86
N GLU A 24 -14.75 12.03 -2.84
CA GLU A 24 -15.59 12.50 -1.73
C GLU A 24 -15.50 11.64 -0.45
N LYS A 25 -15.02 10.39 -0.56
CA LYS A 25 -15.12 9.40 0.54
C LYS A 25 -13.79 8.72 0.89
N PRO A 26 -12.73 9.50 1.24
CA PRO A 26 -11.41 8.95 1.59
C PRO A 26 -11.45 7.98 2.77
N ALA A 27 -12.35 8.20 3.73
CA ALA A 27 -12.41 7.44 4.97
C ALA A 27 -13.35 6.21 4.95
N ARG A 28 -14.11 5.99 3.86
CA ARG A 28 -15.08 4.88 3.84
C ARG A 28 -14.46 3.62 3.21
N PRO A 29 -14.64 2.45 3.84
CA PRO A 29 -14.34 1.16 3.20
C PRO A 29 -15.37 0.93 2.08
N TYR A 30 -15.24 1.64 0.96
CA TYR A 30 -16.03 1.40 -0.23
C TYR A 30 -15.45 0.15 -0.91
N MET A 31 -15.99 -1.01 -0.56
CA MET A 31 -15.59 -2.30 -1.12
C MET A 31 -16.58 -2.74 -2.19
N THR A 32 -16.09 -2.96 -3.40
CA THR A 32 -16.86 -3.60 -4.48
C THR A 32 -16.62 -5.11 -4.50
N ASP A 33 -17.45 -5.80 -5.27
CA ASP A 33 -17.30 -7.23 -5.61
C ASP A 33 -16.23 -7.47 -6.70
N LYS A 34 -15.84 -6.43 -7.44
CA LYS A 34 -14.79 -6.48 -8.48
C LYS A 34 -13.38 -6.60 -7.86
N LYS A 35 -13.04 -7.79 -7.35
CA LYS A 35 -11.73 -8.08 -6.74
C LYS A 35 -10.58 -7.96 -7.72
N VAL A 36 -9.43 -7.49 -7.22
CA VAL A 36 -8.14 -7.51 -7.90
C VAL A 36 -7.21 -8.44 -7.13
N SER A 37 -6.63 -9.41 -7.83
CA SER A 37 -5.67 -10.35 -7.23
C SER A 37 -4.31 -9.70 -7.03
N GLN A 38 -3.54 -10.19 -6.05
CA GLN A 38 -2.18 -9.69 -5.82
C GLN A 38 -1.24 -9.99 -6.99
N LYS A 39 -1.52 -11.03 -7.78
CA LYS A 39 -0.80 -11.27 -9.04
C LYS A 39 -1.05 -10.14 -10.05
N GLN A 40 -2.30 -9.70 -10.20
CA GLN A 40 -2.61 -8.56 -11.09
C GLN A 40 -1.93 -7.28 -10.61
N LEU A 41 -1.94 -7.03 -9.29
CA LEU A 41 -1.19 -5.90 -8.72
C LEU A 41 0.31 -5.97 -9.07
N ALA A 42 0.92 -7.16 -8.98
CA ALA A 42 2.31 -7.38 -9.37
C ALA A 42 2.53 -7.17 -10.88
N ASP A 43 1.57 -7.54 -11.73
CA ASP A 43 1.61 -7.25 -13.17
C ASP A 43 1.58 -5.73 -13.44
N PHE A 44 1.05 -4.92 -12.51
CA PHE A 44 1.08 -3.44 -12.53
C PHE A 44 2.30 -2.83 -11.82
N GLY A 45 3.26 -3.65 -11.37
CA GLY A 45 4.47 -3.20 -10.69
C GLY A 45 4.35 -3.03 -9.18
N VAL A 46 3.17 -3.27 -8.58
CA VAL A 46 2.98 -3.22 -7.13
C VAL A 46 3.49 -4.50 -6.50
N LEU A 47 4.52 -4.37 -5.65
CA LEU A 47 5.11 -5.50 -4.95
C LEU A 47 4.64 -5.55 -3.49
N ALA A 48 4.47 -6.75 -2.97
CA ALA A 48 4.08 -6.95 -1.58
C ALA A 48 4.87 -8.08 -0.92
N ALA A 49 5.13 -7.92 0.38
CA ALA A 49 5.78 -8.93 1.21
C ALA A 49 5.16 -8.98 2.60
N GLU A 50 5.29 -10.14 3.24
CA GLU A 50 4.91 -10.32 4.63
C GLU A 50 6.13 -10.10 5.54
N VAL A 51 5.94 -9.32 6.59
CA VAL A 51 6.87 -9.07 7.69
C VAL A 51 6.25 -9.69 8.94
N LYS A 52 6.90 -10.72 9.46
CA LYS A 52 6.35 -11.53 10.57
C LYS A 52 6.46 -10.83 11.91
N GLN A 53 7.45 -9.95 12.04
CA GLN A 53 7.70 -9.18 13.25
C GLN A 53 7.50 -7.68 13.01
N PRO A 54 6.27 -7.19 12.73
CA PRO A 54 6.06 -5.79 12.35
C PRO A 54 6.43 -4.77 13.45
N HIS A 55 6.42 -5.17 14.72
CA HIS A 55 6.83 -4.29 15.83
C HIS A 55 8.33 -4.38 16.17
N ALA A 56 9.02 -5.41 15.68
CA ALA A 56 10.47 -5.61 15.77
C ALA A 56 11.00 -5.83 14.34
N TRP A 57 10.58 -4.93 13.45
CA TRP A 57 10.73 -5.10 12.00
C TRP A 57 12.21 -5.08 11.58
N ASP A 58 13.06 -4.46 12.38
CA ASP A 58 14.51 -4.45 12.24
C ASP A 58 15.14 -5.84 12.46
N GLU A 59 14.48 -6.71 13.22
CA GLU A 59 14.90 -8.11 13.41
C GLU A 59 14.32 -9.07 12.35
N ASP A 60 13.39 -8.61 11.50
CA ASP A 60 12.77 -9.45 10.48
C ASP A 60 13.72 -9.74 9.32
N ALA A 61 14.13 -11.02 9.20
CA ALA A 61 15.10 -11.44 8.20
C ALA A 61 14.64 -11.19 6.74
N ASN A 62 13.33 -11.30 6.46
CA ASN A 62 12.79 -11.08 5.12
C ASN A 62 12.88 -9.59 4.76
N LEU A 63 12.48 -8.71 5.68
CA LEU A 63 12.61 -7.27 5.47
C LEU A 63 14.07 -6.85 5.29
N GLN A 64 14.99 -7.39 6.10
CA GLN A 64 16.42 -7.10 5.95
C GLN A 64 16.98 -7.55 4.59
N GLU A 65 16.53 -8.69 4.07
CA GLU A 65 16.88 -9.14 2.72
C GLU A 65 16.35 -8.19 1.64
N ILE A 66 15.08 -7.79 1.73
CA ILE A 66 14.46 -6.84 0.79
C ILE A 66 15.24 -5.51 0.79
N ARG A 67 15.52 -4.96 1.98
CA ARG A 67 16.28 -3.71 2.13
C ARG A 67 17.67 -3.78 1.52
N ARG A 68 18.42 -4.86 1.78
CA ARG A 68 19.75 -5.05 1.18
C ARG A 68 19.70 -5.12 -0.33
N ASN A 69 18.77 -5.91 -0.88
CA ASN A 69 18.74 -6.17 -2.31
C ASN A 69 18.21 -4.98 -3.13
N ARG A 70 17.37 -4.13 -2.53
CA ARG A 70 16.85 -2.91 -3.16
C ARG A 70 17.59 -1.64 -2.76
N GLY A 71 18.59 -1.75 -1.88
CA GLY A 71 19.41 -0.61 -1.46
C GLY A 71 18.69 0.40 -0.57
N TYR A 72 17.71 -0.02 0.23
CA TYR A 72 16.94 0.87 1.12
C TYR A 72 17.73 1.25 2.37
N GLN A 73 18.34 2.44 2.34
CA GLN A 73 19.25 2.90 3.38
C GLN A 73 18.56 3.64 4.54
N ALA A 74 17.50 4.40 4.24
CA ALA A 74 16.79 5.22 5.21
C ALA A 74 15.41 4.64 5.54
N HIS A 75 14.92 4.95 6.74
CA HIS A 75 13.56 4.68 7.17
C HIS A 75 13.17 5.69 8.26
N ASP A 76 11.87 5.93 8.39
CA ASP A 76 11.25 6.64 9.49
C ASP A 76 9.94 5.92 9.88
N SER A 77 9.24 6.46 10.88
CA SER A 77 7.97 5.93 11.34
C SER A 77 6.98 7.07 11.54
N VAL A 78 5.76 6.88 11.06
CA VAL A 78 4.69 7.88 11.13
C VAL A 78 3.47 7.26 11.80
N ASP A 79 2.96 7.94 12.83
CA ASP A 79 1.65 7.61 13.42
C ASP A 79 0.57 8.44 12.73
N CYS A 80 -0.28 7.77 11.96
CA CYS A 80 -1.32 8.41 11.18
C CYS A 80 -2.59 8.77 11.98
N SER A 81 -2.65 8.48 13.29
CA SER A 81 -3.83 8.74 14.13
C SER A 81 -4.10 10.23 14.36
N ASN A 82 -3.06 11.07 14.31
CA ASN A 82 -3.13 12.51 14.63
C ASN A 82 -2.56 13.40 13.52
N LEU A 83 -2.67 12.99 12.25
CA LEU A 83 -2.24 13.83 11.12
C LEU A 83 -3.02 15.14 11.08
N SER A 84 -2.34 16.23 10.73
CA SER A 84 -3.00 17.50 10.39
C SER A 84 -3.87 17.34 9.14
N ASP A 85 -4.88 18.18 8.99
CA ASP A 85 -5.77 18.11 7.83
C ASP A 85 -5.04 18.38 6.51
N ASP A 86 -4.06 19.29 6.51
CA ASP A 86 -3.19 19.54 5.35
C ASP A 86 -2.43 18.28 4.91
N THR A 87 -1.93 17.49 5.87
CA THR A 87 -1.21 16.25 5.57
C THR A 87 -2.15 15.18 5.04
N LYS A 88 -3.37 15.08 5.61
CA LYS A 88 -4.40 14.15 5.10
C LYS A 88 -4.77 14.48 3.65
N VAL A 89 -4.94 15.76 3.32
CA VAL A 89 -5.23 16.21 1.95
C VAL A 89 -4.09 15.84 1.01
N LYS A 90 -2.84 16.09 1.41
CA LYS A 90 -1.66 15.74 0.60
C LYS A 90 -1.53 14.25 0.32
N PHE A 91 -1.76 13.41 1.32
CA PHE A 91 -1.69 11.95 1.16
C PHE A 91 -2.81 11.40 0.28
N PHE A 92 -3.99 12.04 0.28
CA PHE A 92 -5.14 11.56 -0.46
C PHE A 92 -5.23 12.11 -1.89
N THR A 93 -4.78 13.34 -2.11
CA THR A 93 -4.76 13.94 -3.45
C THR A 93 -3.88 13.10 -4.36
N GLU A 94 -4.37 12.70 -5.53
CA GLU A 94 -3.59 11.92 -6.50
C GLU A 94 -2.22 12.56 -6.77
N HIS A 95 -1.16 11.77 -6.64
CA HIS A 95 0.21 12.22 -6.84
C HIS A 95 1.10 11.05 -7.28
N LEU A 96 2.29 11.40 -7.76
CA LEU A 96 3.33 10.47 -8.21
C LEU A 96 4.64 10.83 -7.54
N HIS A 97 5.46 9.81 -7.29
CA HIS A 97 6.83 9.97 -6.82
C HIS A 97 7.81 9.60 -7.95
N VAL A 98 9.00 10.21 -7.92
CA VAL A 98 10.10 9.85 -8.84
C VAL A 98 10.79 8.56 -8.39
N ASP A 99 10.74 8.30 -7.08
CA ASP A 99 11.28 7.13 -6.42
C ASP A 99 10.14 6.24 -5.90
N GLU A 100 10.45 4.97 -5.61
CA GLU A 100 9.48 4.00 -5.09
C GLU A 100 8.85 4.46 -3.77
N GLU A 101 7.54 4.28 -3.62
CA GLU A 101 6.87 4.46 -2.33
C GLU A 101 6.82 3.13 -1.57
N ILE A 102 7.58 3.05 -0.47
CA ILE A 102 7.68 1.83 0.34
C ILE A 102 7.04 2.07 1.71
N ARG A 103 6.10 1.20 2.11
CA ARG A 103 5.37 1.31 3.37
C ARG A 103 5.21 -0.06 4.03
N LEU A 104 5.71 -0.18 5.26
CA LEU A 104 5.39 -1.30 6.16
C LEU A 104 4.31 -0.84 7.14
N ILE A 105 3.20 -1.57 7.20
CA ILE A 105 2.19 -1.32 8.23
C ILE A 105 2.61 -2.02 9.51
N THR A 106 3.00 -1.25 10.51
CA THR A 106 3.40 -1.77 11.83
C THR A 106 2.19 -1.92 12.75
N ASN A 107 1.17 -1.07 12.62
CA ASN A 107 -0.09 -1.16 13.36
C ASN A 107 -1.26 -0.60 12.53
N GLY A 108 -2.47 -1.15 12.72
CA GLY A 108 -3.69 -0.70 12.07
C GLY A 108 -3.85 -1.15 10.63
N ILE A 109 -4.58 -0.34 9.86
CA ILE A 109 -4.88 -0.56 8.44
C ILE A 109 -4.77 0.75 7.66
N GLY A 110 -4.55 0.66 6.35
CA GLY A 110 -4.55 1.78 5.43
C GLY A 110 -5.16 1.40 4.08
N TYR A 111 -5.40 2.41 3.25
CA TYR A 111 -5.81 2.27 1.86
C TYR A 111 -4.81 2.98 0.96
N PHE A 112 -4.38 2.31 -0.10
CA PHE A 112 -3.64 2.89 -1.21
C PHE A 112 -4.49 2.75 -2.45
N ASP A 113 -4.82 3.85 -3.09
CA ASP A 113 -5.55 3.85 -4.35
C ASP A 113 -4.55 4.08 -5.48
N ILE A 114 -4.61 3.24 -6.51
CA ILE A 114 -3.72 3.31 -7.69
C ILE A 114 -4.56 3.29 -8.97
N ARG A 115 -3.96 3.76 -10.07
CA ARG A 115 -4.51 3.58 -11.43
C ARG A 115 -3.96 2.30 -12.05
N ASP A 116 -4.83 1.55 -12.71
CA ASP A 116 -4.42 0.47 -13.62
C ASP A 116 -4.01 1.03 -15.01
N PRO A 117 -3.55 0.19 -15.95
CA PRO A 117 -3.18 0.65 -17.30
C PRO A 117 -4.33 1.20 -18.15
N GLU A 118 -5.58 0.99 -17.74
CA GLU A 118 -6.80 1.53 -18.38
C GLU A 118 -7.32 2.77 -17.64
N ASP A 119 -6.51 3.36 -16.75
CA ASP A 119 -6.84 4.54 -15.95
C ASP A 119 -8.01 4.31 -14.97
N LYS A 120 -8.18 3.07 -14.48
CA LYS A 120 -9.22 2.73 -13.49
C LYS A 120 -8.65 2.67 -12.09
N TRP A 121 -9.41 3.21 -11.13
CA TRP A 121 -9.04 3.16 -9.73
C TRP A 121 -9.13 1.75 -9.13
N ILE A 122 -8.05 1.33 -8.49
CA ILE A 122 -7.98 0.13 -7.66
C ILE A 122 -7.67 0.57 -6.23
N ARG A 123 -8.51 0.16 -5.28
CA ARG A 123 -8.25 0.35 -3.85
C ARG A 123 -7.58 -0.87 -3.26
N ILE A 124 -6.42 -0.67 -2.65
CA ILE A 124 -5.65 -1.67 -1.93
C ILE A 124 -5.81 -1.43 -0.43
N ARG A 125 -6.53 -2.31 0.25
CA ARG A 125 -6.57 -2.36 1.72
C ARG A 125 -5.37 -3.15 2.22
N ILE A 126 -4.56 -2.52 3.05
CA ILE A 126 -3.37 -3.12 3.65
C ILE A 126 -3.42 -3.01 5.18
N GLY A 127 -2.85 -3.98 5.90
CA GLY A 127 -2.85 -4.02 7.36
C GLY A 127 -1.54 -4.50 7.96
N THR A 128 -1.47 -4.52 9.30
CA THR A 128 -0.28 -4.89 10.07
C THR A 128 0.47 -6.10 9.52
N GLY A 129 1.80 -5.98 9.39
CA GLY A 129 2.67 -7.03 8.87
C GLY A 129 2.78 -7.09 7.35
N ALA A 130 2.00 -6.29 6.61
CA ALA A 130 2.16 -6.17 5.16
C ALA A 130 3.10 -5.02 4.80
N LEU A 131 4.06 -5.32 3.94
CA LEU A 131 4.91 -4.36 3.22
C LEU A 131 4.33 -4.18 1.81
N ILE A 132 4.15 -2.94 1.37
CA ILE A 132 3.84 -2.58 -0.02
C ILE A 132 4.95 -1.71 -0.60
N ILE A 133 5.22 -1.91 -1.88
CA ILE A 133 6.13 -1.10 -2.68
C ILE A 133 5.35 -0.70 -3.94
N LEU A 134 5.14 0.60 -4.11
CA LEU A 134 4.59 1.19 -5.32
C LEU A 134 5.75 1.64 -6.23
N PRO A 135 5.67 1.37 -7.54
CA PRO A 135 6.74 1.67 -8.50
C PRO A 135 6.90 3.17 -8.77
#